data_AF-A0AAV7Y773-F1
#
_entry.id   AF-A0AAV7Y773-F1
#
_cell.length_a   1.000
_cell.length_b   1.000
_cell.length_c   1.000
_cell.angle_alpha   90.00
_cell.angle_beta   90.00
_cell.angle_gamma   90.00
#
_symmetry.space_group_name_H-M   'P 1'
#
loop_
_entity.id
_entity.type
_entity.pdbx_description
1 polymer ?
#
loop_
_entity_poly.entity_id
_entity_poly.type
_entity_poly.pdbx_seq_one_letter_code
_entity_poly.pdbx_strand_id
1 'polypeptide(L)'
;MSYKCFACGKTVYQTEVLKILGREYHKRCFRCKVCNCVLNMKSYRALDGNPYCRAHYPNVSEHGAQMNYGGEQQQEEKQELQQEELQEEQYQEEQQEEYY
;
A
#
# COMPACT_ATOMS: atom_id res chain seq x y z
N MET A 1 -19.25 16.49 1.56
CA MET A 1 -19.27 15.52 0.45
C MET A 1 -19.05 14.12 0.98
N SER A 2 -20.04 13.24 0.84
CA SER A 2 -19.86 11.80 1.01
C SER A 2 -19.56 11.18 -0.36
N TYR A 3 -18.58 10.29 -0.44
CA TYR A 3 -18.25 9.57 -1.66
C TYR A 3 -18.87 8.17 -1.62
N LYS A 4 -19.01 7.51 -2.77
CA LYS A 4 -19.53 6.15 -2.84
C LYS A 4 -18.46 5.22 -3.40
N CYS A 5 -18.15 4.16 -2.66
CA CYS A 5 -17.18 3.18 -3.09
C CYS A 5 -17.70 2.39 -4.28
N PHE A 6 -16.97 2.40 -5.40
CA PHE A 6 -17.36 1.67 -6.60
C PHE A 6 -17.30 0.15 -6.43
N ALA A 7 -16.45 -0.37 -5.54
CA ALA A 7 -16.30 -1.80 -5.31
C ALA A 7 -17.38 -2.41 -4.40
N CYS A 8 -17.84 -1.69 -3.37
CA CYS A 8 -18.81 -2.23 -2.39
C CYS A 8 -20.15 -1.48 -2.36
N GLY A 9 -20.27 -0.35 -3.07
CA GLY A 9 -21.47 0.49 -3.12
C GLY A 9 -21.76 1.29 -1.86
N LYS A 10 -20.96 1.12 -0.79
CA LYS A 10 -21.15 1.81 0.49
C LYS A 10 -20.54 3.20 0.48
N THR A 11 -21.03 4.05 1.37
CA THR A 11 -20.46 5.38 1.61
C THR A 11 -19.02 5.26 2.11
N VAL A 12 -18.12 6.05 1.51
CA VAL A 12 -16.73 6.19 1.95
C VAL A 12 -16.49 7.62 2.43
N TYR A 13 -15.90 7.71 3.61
CA TYR A 13 -15.55 8.97 4.25
C TYR A 13 -14.19 9.46 3.76
N GLN A 14 -13.94 10.76 3.95
CA GLN A 14 -12.76 11.43 3.42
C GLN A 14 -11.42 10.89 3.97
N THR A 15 -11.46 10.25 5.14
CA THR A 15 -10.32 9.59 5.79
C THR A 15 -9.89 8.29 5.11
N GLU A 16 -10.84 7.56 4.49
CA GLU A 16 -10.61 6.25 3.87
C GLU A 16 -10.82 6.24 2.35
N VAL A 17 -11.15 7.39 1.76
CA VAL A 17 -11.40 7.49 0.33
C VAL A 17 -10.09 7.43 -0.47
N LEU A 18 -10.04 6.49 -1.39
CA LEU A 18 -9.03 6.41 -2.43
C LEU A 18 -9.64 6.85 -3.75
N LYS A 19 -9.11 7.94 -4.32
CA LYS A 19 -9.49 8.44 -5.64
C LYS A 19 -8.50 7.90 -6.68
N ILE A 20 -8.93 6.92 -7.45
CA ILE A 20 -8.10 6.20 -8.43
C ILE A 20 -8.93 5.95 -9.68
N LEU A 21 -8.34 6.14 -10.87
CA LEU A 21 -9.01 5.93 -12.16
C LEU A 21 -10.31 6.75 -12.31
N GLY A 22 -10.37 7.92 -11.68
CA GLY A 22 -11.57 8.77 -11.66
C GLY A 22 -12.74 8.21 -10.85
N ARG A 23 -12.50 7.22 -9.98
CA ARG A 23 -13.50 6.60 -9.11
C ARG A 23 -13.05 6.59 -7.66
N GLU A 24 -14.00 6.50 -6.75
CA GLU A 24 -13.76 6.42 -5.32
C GLU A 24 -13.87 4.98 -4.79
N TYR A 25 -12.91 4.60 -3.96
CA TYR A 25 -12.85 3.30 -3.31
C TYR A 25 -12.52 3.46 -1.82
N HIS A 26 -12.83 2.47 -0.99
CA HIS A 26 -12.18 2.36 0.32
C HIS A 26 -10.76 1.82 0.15
N LYS A 27 -9.83 2.24 1.01
CA LYS A 27 -8.48 1.67 1.12
C LYS A 27 -8.47 0.14 1.08
N ARG A 28 -9.38 -0.49 1.82
CA ARG A 28 -9.51 -1.95 1.89
C ARG A 28 -10.26 -2.57 0.71
N CYS A 29 -11.10 -1.80 0.01
CA CYS A 29 -11.91 -2.31 -1.10
C CYS A 29 -11.16 -2.26 -2.44
N PHE A 30 -10.06 -1.52 -2.50
CA PHE A 30 -9.19 -1.50 -3.67
C PHE A 30 -8.41 -2.82 -3.75
N ARG A 31 -8.97 -3.77 -4.50
CA ARG A 31 -8.49 -5.16 -4.56
C ARG A 31 -8.32 -5.65 -5.98
N CYS A 32 -7.35 -6.53 -6.20
CA CYS A 32 -7.13 -7.14 -7.50
C CYS A 32 -8.37 -7.94 -7.95
N LYS A 33 -8.79 -7.78 -9.20
CA LYS A 33 -9.92 -8.53 -9.77
C LYS A 33 -9.68 -10.06 -9.82
N VAL A 34 -8.41 -10.49 -9.87
CA VAL A 34 -8.02 -11.91 -9.99
C VAL A 34 -7.90 -12.58 -8.63
N CYS A 35 -7.04 -12.07 -7.73
CA CYS A 35 -6.78 -12.70 -6.43
C CYS A 35 -7.49 -12.05 -5.24
N ASN A 36 -8.20 -10.94 -5.44
CA ASN A 36 -8.82 -10.15 -4.36
C ASN A 36 -7.84 -9.64 -3.29
N CYS A 37 -6.52 -9.67 -3.52
CA CYS A 37 -5.56 -9.04 -2.62
C CYS A 37 -5.76 -7.52 -2.60
N VAL A 38 -5.67 -6.92 -1.41
CA VAL A 38 -5.71 -5.47 -1.23
C VAL A 38 -4.48 -4.87 -1.87
N LEU A 39 -4.71 -3.85 -2.70
CA LEU A 39 -3.67 -3.18 -3.47
C LEU A 39 -3.36 -1.83 -2.82
N ASN A 40 -2.09 -1.45 -2.87
CA ASN A 40 -1.65 -0.14 -2.43
C ASN A 40 -1.59 0.84 -3.61
N MET A 41 -1.81 2.14 -3.35
CA MET A 41 -1.66 3.20 -4.36
C MET A 41 -0.28 3.22 -5.01
N LYS A 42 0.76 2.75 -4.29
CA LYS A 42 2.15 2.70 -4.79
C LYS A 42 2.45 1.47 -5.66
N SER A 43 1.65 0.40 -5.57
CA SER A 43 1.99 -0.92 -6.13
C SER A 43 0.93 -1.52 -7.06
N TYR A 44 -0.13 -0.79 -7.39
CA TYR A 44 -1.18 -1.27 -8.28
C TYR A 44 -0.89 -0.99 -9.76
N ARG A 45 -1.52 -1.77 -10.64
CA ARG A 45 -1.66 -1.45 -12.06
C ARG A 45 -3.13 -1.47 -12.45
N ALA A 46 -3.52 -0.60 -13.37
CA ALA A 46 -4.87 -0.55 -13.89
C ALA A 46 -4.92 -1.04 -15.33
N LEU A 47 -5.90 -1.89 -15.65
CA LEU A 47 -6.18 -2.36 -16.99
C LEU A 47 -7.69 -2.26 -17.23
N ASP A 48 -8.11 -1.59 -18.31
CA ASP A 48 -9.53 -1.38 -18.64
C ASP A 48 -10.36 -0.80 -17.48
N GLY A 49 -9.75 0.08 -16.68
CA GLY A 49 -10.39 0.68 -15.50
C GLY A 49 -10.55 -0.26 -14.29
N ASN A 50 -9.96 -1.46 -14.34
CA ASN A 50 -9.93 -2.42 -13.24
C ASN A 50 -8.53 -2.51 -12.61
N PRO A 51 -8.43 -2.61 -11.28
CA PRO A 51 -7.13 -2.71 -10.61
C PRO A 51 -6.61 -4.15 -10.52
N TYR A 52 -5.31 -4.31 -10.72
CA TYR A 52 -4.56 -5.57 -10.69
C TYR A 52 -3.29 -5.42 -9.86
N CYS A 53 -2.85 -6.50 -9.23
CA CYS A 53 -1.52 -6.60 -8.62
C CYS A 53 -0.45 -6.88 -9.68
N ARG A 54 0.82 -6.63 -9.33
CA ARG A 54 1.96 -6.69 -10.26
C ARG A 54 2.13 -8.02 -11.02
N ALA A 55 1.87 -9.15 -10.37
CA ALA A 55 1.94 -10.49 -10.97
C ALA A 55 0.65 -10.96 -11.69
N HIS A 56 -0.55 -10.44 -11.36
CA HIS A 56 -1.79 -10.72 -12.12
C HIS A 56 -2.07 -9.69 -13.21
N TYR A 57 -1.33 -8.59 -13.25
CA TYR A 57 -1.35 -7.70 -14.39
C TYR A 57 -0.83 -8.48 -15.60
N PRO A 58 -1.58 -8.59 -16.70
CA PRO A 58 -1.13 -9.32 -17.87
C PRO A 58 0.10 -8.62 -18.43
N ASN A 59 1.28 -9.14 -18.07
CA ASN A 59 2.50 -8.84 -18.78
C ASN A 59 2.39 -9.64 -20.07
N VAL A 60 2.35 -8.93 -21.20
CA VAL A 60 2.39 -9.50 -22.55
C VAL A 60 3.77 -10.12 -22.83
N SER A 61 4.14 -11.15 -22.08
CA SER A 61 5.37 -11.92 -22.23
C SER A 61 5.04 -13.39 -22.08
N GLU A 62 4.50 -13.93 -23.18
CA GLU A 62 4.42 -15.28 -23.74
C GLU A 62 4.77 -16.57 -22.97
N HIS A 63 5.32 -16.61 -21.76
CA HIS A 63 5.59 -17.89 -21.08
C HIS A 63 5.27 -17.85 -19.59
N GLY A 64 4.42 -18.80 -19.18
CA GLY A 64 3.75 -18.83 -17.89
C GLY A 64 4.70 -18.88 -16.68
N ALA A 65 4.33 -18.15 -15.65
CA ALA A 65 4.93 -18.26 -14.34
C ALA A 65 3.84 -18.16 -13.27
N GLN A 66 3.51 -19.31 -12.69
CA GLN A 66 2.81 -19.42 -11.40
C GLN A 66 3.68 -18.70 -10.37
N MET A 67 3.18 -17.66 -9.68
CA MET A 67 3.90 -17.09 -8.53
C MET A 67 2.94 -16.74 -7.39
N ASN A 68 3.30 -17.29 -6.22
CA ASN A 68 2.60 -17.25 -4.94
C ASN A 68 2.57 -15.83 -4.35
N TYR A 69 1.40 -15.37 -3.94
CA TYR A 69 1.17 -14.02 -3.39
C TYR A 69 1.13 -14.03 -1.86
N GLY A 70 2.17 -13.48 -1.23
CA GLY A 70 2.14 -13.09 0.18
C GLY A 70 3.53 -12.71 0.69
N GLY A 71 3.78 -11.43 1.02
CA GLY A 71 5.04 -11.09 1.70
C GLY A 71 5.44 -9.62 1.83
N GLU A 72 4.72 -8.63 1.29
CA GLU A 72 5.24 -7.25 1.26
C GLU A 72 4.93 -6.40 2.52
N GLN A 73 4.22 -6.90 3.51
CA GLN A 73 3.85 -6.11 4.72
C GLN A 73 4.94 -6.05 5.80
N GLN A 74 5.94 -6.93 5.79
CA GLN A 74 6.94 -7.01 6.88
C GLN A 74 8.06 -5.97 6.80
N GLN A 75 8.22 -5.27 5.67
CA GLN A 75 9.43 -4.47 5.44
C GLN A 75 9.30 -3.00 5.91
N GLU A 76 8.08 -2.45 5.96
CA GLU A 76 7.84 -1.06 6.38
C GLU A 76 7.98 -0.92 7.92
N GLU A 77 7.43 -1.86 8.71
CA GLU A 77 7.50 -1.84 10.18
C GLU A 77 8.95 -1.95 10.71
N LYS A 78 9.82 -2.66 9.99
CA LYS A 78 11.25 -2.78 10.33
C LYS A 78 12.03 -1.47 10.09
N GLN A 79 11.58 -0.62 9.18
CA GLN A 79 12.25 0.65 8.88
C GLN A 79 11.92 1.73 9.92
N GLU A 80 10.69 1.74 10.46
CA GLU A 80 10.26 2.72 11.48
C GLU A 80 11.00 2.49 12.81
N LEU A 81 11.09 1.23 13.27
CA LEU A 81 11.81 0.88 14.50
C LEU A 81 13.30 1.27 14.44
N GLN A 82 13.96 1.04 13.30
CA GLN A 82 15.37 1.38 13.13
C GLN A 82 15.62 2.89 13.13
N GLN A 83 14.61 3.69 12.77
CA GLN A 83 14.71 5.16 12.78
C GLN A 83 14.53 5.74 14.20
N GLU A 84 13.71 5.10 15.04
CA GLU A 84 13.55 5.46 16.46
C GLU A 84 14.81 5.14 17.27
N GLU A 85 15.42 3.96 17.08
CA GLU A 85 16.65 3.56 17.78
C GLU A 85 17.81 4.55 17.53
N LEU A 86 18.00 4.95 16.28
CA LEU A 86 19.05 5.93 15.90
C LEU A 86 18.80 7.31 16.52
N GLN A 87 17.54 7.71 16.70
CA GLN A 87 17.20 8.99 17.29
C GLN A 87 17.44 9.00 18.81
N GLU A 88 17.23 7.87 19.49
CA GLU A 88 17.57 7.72 20.90
C GLU A 88 19.09 7.70 21.14
N GLU A 89 19.87 7.05 20.27
CA GLU A 89 21.34 7.05 20.36
C GLU A 89 21.92 8.46 20.18
N GLN A 90 21.48 9.19 19.16
CA GLN A 90 21.94 10.57 18.92
C GLN A 90 21.59 11.49 20.08
N TYR A 91 20.38 11.37 20.64
CA TYR A 91 19.97 12.16 21.79
C TYR A 91 20.83 11.86 23.03
N GLN A 92 21.22 10.60 23.24
CA GLN A 92 22.12 10.24 24.34
C GLN A 92 23.55 10.77 24.16
N GLU A 93 24.07 10.79 22.93
CA GLU A 93 25.37 11.40 22.61
C GLU A 93 25.35 12.92 22.82
N GLU A 94 24.33 13.62 22.32
CA GLU A 94 24.16 15.07 22.52
C GLU A 94 24.09 15.45 24.02
N GLN A 95 23.40 14.64 24.83
CA GLN A 95 23.35 14.84 26.28
C GLN A 95 24.68 14.54 26.99
N GLN A 96 25.51 13.65 26.46
CA GLN A 96 26.87 13.43 26.99
C GLN A 96 27.83 14.56 26.62
N GLU A 97 27.66 15.20 25.45
CA GLU A 97 28.43 16.38 25.07
C GLU A 97 28.02 17.65 25.84
N GLU A 98 26.75 17.77 26.26
CA GLU A 98 26.28 18.91 27.08
C GLU A 98 26.80 18.88 28.53
N TYR A 99 27.30 17.74 29.02
CA TYR A 99 27.77 17.56 30.40
C TYR A 99 29.30 17.66 30.57
N TYR A 100 30.05 17.99 29.50
CA TYR A 100 31.52 18.15 29.51
C TYR A 100 31.96 19.57 29.11
#